data_AF-A0A9E3QHP6-F1
#
_entry.id   AF-A0A9E3QHP6-F1
#
_cell.length_a   1.000
_cell.length_b   1.000
_cell.length_c   1.000
_cell.angle_alpha   90.00
_cell.angle_beta   90.00
_cell.angle_gamma   90.00
#
_symmetry.space_group_name_H-M   'P 1'
#
loop_
_entity.id
_entity.type
_entity.pdbx_description
1 polymer ?
#
loop_
_entity_poly.entity_id
_entity_poly.type
_entity_poly.pdbx_seq_one_letter_code
_entity_poly.pdbx_strand_id
1 'polypeptide(L)'
;MTTAATEAAILADLARLLANFQGREYSGPINAQTRFFADLGLASIDAVVLGEALQAHYGRPLPFGELMAELGRREDRDLTIGELAAFLARHLRSERGPEEEP
;
A
#
# COMPACT_ATOMS: atom_id res chain seq x y z
N MET A 1 17.25 -11.58 9.71
CA MET A 1 16.40 -12.32 8.75
C MET A 1 15.73 -11.29 7.86
N THR A 2 16.30 -11.00 6.68
CA THR A 2 15.79 -9.95 5.79
C THR A 2 14.77 -10.58 4.85
N THR A 3 13.52 -10.70 5.31
CA THR A 3 12.45 -11.23 4.48
C THR A 3 12.16 -10.19 3.40
N ALA A 4 12.60 -10.46 2.16
CA ALA A 4 12.23 -9.64 1.02
C ALA A 4 10.70 -9.50 1.00
N ALA A 5 10.21 -8.26 1.05
CA ALA A 5 8.79 -7.97 1.02
C ALA A 5 8.21 -8.45 -0.33
N THR A 6 7.60 -9.63 -0.32
CA THR A 6 6.90 -10.19 -1.47
C THR A 6 5.50 -9.56 -1.53
N GLU A 7 4.95 -9.46 -2.73
CA GLU A 7 3.61 -8.89 -2.95
C GLU A 7 2.56 -9.55 -2.05
N ALA A 8 2.65 -10.87 -1.84
CA ALA A 8 1.77 -11.61 -0.93
C ALA A 8 1.93 -11.20 0.55
N ALA A 9 3.17 -10.94 0.99
CA ALA A 9 3.42 -10.50 2.37
C ALA A 9 2.92 -9.06 2.60
N ILE A 10 3.13 -8.18 1.61
CA ILE A 10 2.63 -6.81 1.65
C ILE A 10 1.10 -6.80 1.62
N LEU A 11 0.49 -7.62 0.77
CA LEU A 11 -0.97 -7.74 0.71
C LEU A 11 -1.55 -8.22 2.04
N ALA A 12 -0.91 -9.19 2.69
CA ALA A 12 -1.30 -9.64 4.03
C ALA A 12 -1.16 -8.54 5.09
N ASP A 13 -0.09 -7.73 5.01
CA ASP A 13 0.12 -6.59 5.91
C ASP A 13 -0.94 -5.50 5.71
N LEU A 14 -1.20 -5.14 4.45
CA LEU A 14 -2.26 -4.22 4.05
C LEU A 14 -3.63 -4.72 4.53
N ALA A 15 -3.95 -6.00 4.30
CA ALA A 15 -5.20 -6.58 4.75
C ALA A 15 -5.35 -6.50 6.27
N ARG A 16 -4.27 -6.72 7.02
CA ARG A 16 -4.27 -6.62 8.48
C ARG A 16 -4.42 -5.19 8.97
N LEU A 17 -3.73 -4.24 8.34
CA LEU A 17 -3.86 -2.81 8.63
C LEU A 17 -5.28 -2.33 8.36
N LEU A 18 -5.85 -2.71 7.20
CA LEU A 18 -7.20 -2.34 6.78
C LEU A 18 -8.29 -2.99 7.62
N ALA A 19 -8.08 -4.23 8.07
CA ALA A 19 -9.01 -4.92 8.97
C ALA A 19 -9.17 -4.21 10.33
N ASN A 20 -8.21 -3.37 10.73
CA ASN A 20 -8.29 -2.56 11.96
C ASN A 20 -8.03 -1.07 11.69
N PHE A 21 -8.34 -0.58 10.49
CA PHE A 21 -8.02 0.81 10.14
C PHE A 21 -9.07 1.77 10.70
N GLN A 22 -8.64 2.72 11.54
CA GLN A 22 -9.50 3.75 12.15
C GLN A 22 -10.75 3.20 12.86
N GLY A 23 -10.63 2.04 13.52
CA GLY A 23 -11.75 1.41 14.24
C GLY A 23 -12.83 0.80 13.34
N ARG A 24 -12.58 0.70 12.02
CA ARG A 24 -13.41 -0.06 11.09
C ARG A 24 -12.96 -1.52 11.12
N GLU A 25 -13.75 -2.39 11.74
CA GLU A 25 -13.49 -3.83 11.74
C GLU A 25 -14.05 -4.44 10.46
N TYR A 26 -13.17 -4.62 9.46
CA TYR A 26 -13.55 -5.26 8.20
C TYR A 26 -13.41 -6.78 8.34
N SER A 27 -14.53 -7.50 8.42
CA SER A 27 -14.55 -8.98 8.48
C SER A 27 -14.56 -9.65 7.11
N GLY A 28 -14.60 -8.88 6.02
CA GLY A 28 -14.60 -9.40 4.66
C GLY A 28 -13.20 -9.85 4.18
N PRO A 29 -13.12 -10.75 3.18
CA PRO A 29 -11.85 -11.17 2.62
C PRO A 29 -11.24 -10.05 1.76
N ILE A 30 -10.20 -9.39 2.28
CA ILE A 30 -9.42 -8.39 1.55
C ILE A 30 -8.46 -9.11 0.58
N ASN A 31 -8.69 -8.93 -0.72
CA ASN A 31 -7.91 -9.55 -1.79
C ASN A 31 -7.31 -8.49 -2.72
N ALA A 32 -6.44 -8.89 -3.65
CA ALA A 32 -5.84 -7.98 -4.62
C ALA A 32 -6.86 -7.23 -5.49
N GLN A 33 -8.05 -7.81 -5.68
CA GLN A 33 -9.16 -7.20 -6.43
C GLN A 33 -10.06 -6.29 -5.57
N THR A 34 -9.86 -6.27 -4.25
CA THR A 34 -10.59 -5.41 -3.33
C THR A 34 -10.26 -3.95 -3.63
N ARG A 35 -11.30 -3.14 -3.68
CA ARG A 35 -11.28 -1.73 -4.07
C ARG A 35 -11.25 -0.82 -2.86
N PHE A 36 -10.26 0.05 -2.76
CA PHE A 36 -10.07 0.92 -1.59
C PHE A 36 -11.25 1.89 -1.42
N PHE A 37 -11.74 2.45 -2.51
CA PHE A 37 -12.79 3.47 -2.46
C PHE A 37 -14.18 2.85 -2.60
N ALA A 38 -14.36 1.93 -3.55
CA ALA A 38 -15.66 1.34 -3.85
C ALA A 38 -16.05 0.18 -2.92
N ASP A 39 -15.10 -0.64 -2.46
CA ASP A 39 -15.39 -1.83 -1.62
C ASP A 39 -15.19 -1.55 -0.13
N LEU A 40 -14.12 -0.82 0.23
CA LEU A 40 -13.85 -0.43 1.62
C LEU A 40 -14.48 0.92 2.00
N GLY A 41 -14.95 1.71 1.04
CA GLY A 41 -15.54 3.04 1.32
C GLY A 41 -14.52 4.02 1.93
N LEU A 42 -13.24 3.86 1.63
CA LEU A 42 -12.18 4.73 2.13
C LEU A 42 -12.09 5.98 1.24
N ALA A 43 -11.83 7.12 1.86
CA ALA A 43 -11.64 8.39 1.16
C ALA A 43 -10.18 8.59 0.77
N SER A 44 -9.89 9.59 -0.07
CA SER A 44 -8.51 9.84 -0.52
C SER A 44 -7.59 10.20 0.65
N ILE A 45 -8.16 10.79 1.71
CA ILE A 45 -7.47 11.07 2.97
C ILE A 45 -7.03 9.78 3.67
N ASP A 46 -7.87 8.73 3.65
CA ASP A 46 -7.58 7.44 4.28
C ASP A 46 -6.41 6.74 3.57
N ALA A 47 -6.35 6.86 2.24
CA ALA A 47 -5.23 6.34 1.45
C ALA A 47 -3.91 7.06 1.77
N VAL A 48 -3.94 8.39 1.94
CA VAL A 48 -2.76 9.18 2.34
C VAL A 48 -2.28 8.76 3.74
N VAL A 49 -3.20 8.65 4.71
CA VAL A 49 -2.89 8.24 6.08
C VAL A 49 -2.35 6.81 6.11
N LEU A 50 -2.91 5.88 5.32
CA LEU A 50 -2.35 4.54 5.19
C LEU A 50 -0.93 4.60 4.61
N GLY A 51 -0.70 5.42 3.58
CA GLY A 51 0.62 5.63 3.02
C GLY A 51 1.63 6.13 4.04
N GLU A 52 1.28 7.07 4.90
CA GLU A 52 2.12 7.52 6.01
C GLU A 52 2.39 6.41 7.03
N ALA A 53 1.37 5.64 7.40
CA ALA A 53 1.52 4.50 8.31
C ALA A 53 2.46 3.44 7.73
N LEU A 54 2.36 3.14 6.43
CA LEU A 54 3.25 2.21 5.73
C LEU A 54 4.68 2.76 5.65
N GLN A 55 4.85 4.06 5.37
CA GLN A 55 6.17 4.69 5.39
C GLN A 55 6.83 4.60 6.76
N ALA A 56 6.06 4.82 7.83
CA ALA A 56 6.53 4.66 9.21
C ALA A 56 6.82 3.17 9.53
N HIS A 57 5.99 2.25 9.05
CA HIS A 57 6.15 0.81 9.26
C HIS A 57 7.39 0.25 8.55
N TYR A 58 7.58 0.60 7.28
CA TYR A 58 8.75 0.17 6.50
C TYR A 58 9.98 1.04 6.74
N GLY A 59 9.83 2.19 7.39
CA GLY A 59 10.89 3.15 7.67
C GLY A 59 11.47 3.81 6.41
N ARG A 60 10.69 3.91 5.32
CA ARG A 60 11.16 4.45 4.04
C ARG A 60 10.15 5.42 3.42
N PRO A 61 10.62 6.45 2.70
CA PRO A 61 9.75 7.35 1.96
C PRO A 61 9.13 6.61 0.77
N LEU A 62 7.81 6.62 0.69
CA LEU A 62 7.04 6.02 -0.40
C LEU A 62 6.34 7.14 -1.16
N PRO A 63 6.41 7.17 -2.50
CA PRO A 63 5.77 8.23 -3.29
C PRO A 63 4.26 8.02 -3.41
N PHE A 64 3.56 7.93 -2.28
CA PHE A 64 2.11 7.82 -2.20
C PHE A 64 1.41 9.02 -2.82
N GLY A 65 2.04 10.21 -2.76
CA GLY A 65 1.56 11.40 -3.45
C GLY A 65 1.50 11.23 -4.96
N GLU A 66 2.46 10.53 -5.59
CA GLU A 66 2.40 10.23 -7.02
C GLU A 66 1.30 9.22 -7.34
N LEU A 67 1.16 8.17 -6.52
CA LEU A 67 0.08 7.19 -6.68
C LEU A 67 -1.29 7.88 -6.63
N MET A 68 -1.51 8.78 -5.67
CA MET A 68 -2.76 9.55 -5.54
C MET A 68 -2.96 10.56 -6.66
N ALA A 69 -1.89 11.21 -7.13
CA ALA A 69 -1.97 12.12 -8.27
C ALA A 69 -2.34 11.37 -9.55
N GLU A 70 -1.81 10.16 -9.77
CA GLU A 70 -2.19 9.31 -10.88
C GLU A 70 -3.65 8.86 -10.76
N LEU A 71 -4.08 8.43 -9.57
CA LEU A 71 -5.46 8.04 -9.30
C LEU A 71 -6.44 9.19 -9.53
N GLY A 72 -6.07 10.42 -9.14
CA GLY A 72 -6.88 11.61 -9.37
C GLY A 72 -7.04 11.99 -10.85
N ARG A 73 -6.13 11.53 -11.73
CA ARG A 73 -6.20 11.72 -13.18
C ARG A 73 -7.00 10.62 -13.90
N ARG A 74 -7.15 9.45 -13.27
CA ARG A 74 -7.97 8.35 -13.80
C ARG A 74 -9.45 8.67 -13.62
N GLU A 75 -10.28 8.23 -14.56
CA GLU A 75 -11.76 8.29 -14.42
C GLU A 75 -12.21 7.38 -13.27
N ASP A 76 -11.56 6.23 -13.12
CA ASP A 76 -11.70 5.34 -11.98
C ASP A 76 -10.68 5.76 -10.91
N ARG A 77 -11.14 6.57 -9.94
CA ARG A 77 -10.34 6.99 -8.78
C ARG A 77 -10.21 5.87 -7.75
N ASP A 78 -10.41 4.63 -8.18
CA ASP A 78 -10.42 3.48 -7.32
C ASP A 78 -9.04 2.82 -7.35
N LEU A 79 -8.43 2.71 -6.17
CA LEU A 79 -7.17 1.99 -5.99
C LEU A 79 -7.49 0.57 -5.56
N THR A 80 -6.89 -0.43 -6.20
CA THR A 80 -7.01 -1.80 -5.72
C THR A 80 -5.90 -2.15 -4.72
N ILE A 81 -6.18 -3.06 -3.78
CA ILE A 81 -5.16 -3.55 -2.83
C ILE A 81 -3.99 -4.20 -3.58
N GLY A 82 -4.27 -4.85 -4.72
CA GLY A 82 -3.25 -5.43 -5.58
C GLY A 82 -2.32 -4.37 -6.19
N GLU A 83 -2.87 -3.27 -6.72
CA GLU A 83 -2.05 -2.16 -7.23
C GLU A 83 -1.18 -1.55 -6.14
N LEU A 84 -1.73 -1.37 -4.92
CA LEU A 84 -0.96 -0.87 -3.79
C LEU A 84 0.17 -1.84 -3.38
N ALA A 85 -0.15 -3.14 -3.28
CA ALA A 85 0.84 -4.16 -2.94
C ALA A 85 1.96 -4.26 -3.99
N ALA A 86 1.62 -4.21 -5.28
CA ALA A 86 2.58 -4.23 -6.38
C ALA A 86 3.46 -2.97 -6.40
N PHE A 87 2.88 -1.80 -6.13
CA PHE A 87 3.60 -0.54 -5.99
C PHE A 87 4.64 -0.63 -4.86
N LEU A 88 4.21 -1.07 -3.68
CA LEU A 88 5.09 -1.27 -2.53
C LEU A 88 6.18 -2.31 -2.83
N ALA A 89 5.84 -3.46 -3.43
CA ALA A 89 6.80 -4.50 -3.77
C ALA A 89 7.89 -3.99 -4.72
N ARG A 90 7.52 -3.16 -5.70
CA ARG A 90 8.44 -2.56 -6.67
C ARG A 90 9.36 -1.53 -6.03
N HIS A 91 8.84 -0.70 -5.12
CA HIS A 91 9.63 0.29 -4.39
C HIS A 91 10.55 -0.36 -3.35
N LEU A 92 10.07 -1.35 -2.59
CA LEU A 92 10.85 -2.10 -1.61
C LEU A 92 11.92 -3.00 -2.24
N ARG A 93 11.71 -3.46 -3.49
CA ARG A 93 12.70 -4.24 -4.25
C ARG A 93 13.79 -3.37 -4.88
N SER A 94 13.46 -2.13 -5.24
CA SER A 94 14.40 -1.24 -5.95
C SER A 94 15.65 -0.86 -5.15
N GLU A 95 15.69 -1.14 -3.84
CA GLU A 95 16.91 -1.02 -3.02
C GLU A 95 17.71 -2.34 -2.92
N ARG A 96 18.01 -2.94 -4.07
CA ARG A 96 19.22 -3.74 -4.23
C ARG A 96 20.18 -2.97 -5.14
N GLY A 97 20.86 -1.97 -4.59
CA GLY A 97 22.03 -1.36 -5.24
C GLY A 97 22.63 -0.19 -4.47
N PRO A 98 23.96 0.03 -4.55
CA PRO A 98 25.05 -0.93 -4.44
C PRO A 98 25.79 -0.75 -3.11
N GLU A 99 26.26 -1.84 -2.52
CA GLU A 99 27.41 -1.81 -1.62
C GLU A 99 28.63 -1.50 -2.51
N GLU A 100 29.04 -0.23 -2.61
CA GLU A 100 30.34 0.15 -3.18
C GLU A 100 30.95 1.23 -2.26
N GLU A 101 31.66 0.73 -1.24
CA GLU A 101 32.76 1.40 -0.54
C GLU A 101 33.98 1.46 -1.49
N PRO A 102 34.80 2.53 -1.48
CA PRO A 102 35.79 2.74 -0.40
C PRO A 102 36.05 4.20 0.03
#